data_AF-A0A925K8Z1-F1
#
_entry.id   AF-A0A925K8Z1-F1
#
_cell.length_a   1.000
_cell.length_b   1.000
_cell.length_c   1.000
_cell.angle_alpha   90.00
_cell.angle_beta   90.00
_cell.angle_gamma   90.00
#
_symmetry.space_group_name_H-M   'P 1'
#
loop_
_entity.id
_entity.type
_entity.pdbx_description
1 polymer ?
#
loop_
_entity_poly.entity_id
_entity_poly.type
_entity_poly.pdbx_seq_one_letter_code
_entity_poly.pdbx_strand_id
1 'polypeptide(L)'
;MKQLLSLLFSTLMMVTASAYPITPRPLRKLVAESEYIIWGKVLKVGQVKQEKKADHFASDYALIQITETLQGHIKSDTIRVFFSSGMTCPAPGVFFEGEKALAFLDKKKGSKDYFVHALSYGVKHLAAHEDYLIYKDRITEMQAILLQQEQKICNETVLEWLVKCAEKPATRWEGTYELSPGSDFMSYYDRDAPATLAGILPAANRKRLFDALLQIDQLNYADMGLADIARDVDDTRLLEFLKSKLQSFNKERRLWEAAAIMQRIVVLTRDAELETMLEKLETIYFEDAENHKKESQYLLNQFILKMKAAPLKKSLLAAGENNA
;
A
#
# COMPACT_ATOMS: atom_id res chain seq x y z
N MET A 1 30.22 30.26 38.69
CA MET A 1 29.21 30.50 37.63
C MET A 1 29.56 29.90 36.26
N LYS A 2 30.84 29.76 35.86
CA LYS A 2 31.21 29.16 34.55
C LYS A 2 31.16 27.62 34.48
N GLN A 3 31.01 26.91 35.59
CA GLN A 3 30.96 25.43 35.61
C GLN A 3 29.53 24.84 35.64
N LEU A 4 28.48 25.65 35.85
CA LEU A 4 27.09 25.17 35.81
C LEU A 4 26.50 25.12 34.37
N LEU A 5 27.11 25.82 33.41
CA LEU A 5 26.64 25.84 32.02
C LEU A 5 27.10 24.63 31.20
N SER A 6 28.18 23.95 31.62
CA SER A 6 28.72 22.79 30.89
C SER A 6 27.98 21.48 31.17
N LEU A 7 27.15 21.41 32.21
CA LEU A 7 26.36 20.21 32.52
C LEU A 7 24.99 20.19 31.84
N LEU A 8 24.53 21.32 31.29
CA LEU A 8 23.24 21.39 30.59
C LEU A 8 23.33 20.99 29.10
N PHE A 9 24.53 20.75 28.58
CA PHE A 9 24.76 20.44 27.17
C PHE A 9 24.99 18.94 26.87
N SER A 10 25.07 18.09 27.89
CA SER A 10 25.39 16.66 27.73
C SER A 10 24.18 15.71 27.81
N THR A 11 22.96 16.23 27.92
CA THR A 11 21.72 15.42 28.00
C THR A 11 20.77 15.60 26.82
N LEU A 12 21.27 16.13 25.69
CA LEU A 12 20.60 16.03 24.40
C LEU A 12 21.12 14.80 23.65
N MET A 13 21.05 13.62 24.27
CA MET A 13 21.08 12.38 23.49
C MET A 13 19.79 12.36 22.69
N MET A 14 19.88 12.84 21.46
CA MET A 14 18.84 12.68 20.46
C MET A 14 18.56 11.19 20.36
N VAL A 15 17.47 10.75 20.99
CA VAL A 15 16.89 9.44 20.72
C VAL A 15 16.46 9.53 19.26
N THR A 16 17.29 9.01 18.37
CA THR A 16 16.90 8.80 16.98
C THR A 16 15.83 7.73 17.03
N ALA A 17 14.57 8.17 17.09
CA ALA A 17 13.42 7.31 16.93
C ALA A 17 13.52 6.72 15.52
N SER A 18 14.19 5.57 15.43
CA SER A 18 14.35 4.84 14.19
C SER A 18 13.00 4.22 13.90
N ALA A 19 12.29 4.79 12.92
CA ALA A 19 11.10 4.16 12.37
C ALA A 19 11.55 2.87 11.68
N TYR A 20 11.10 1.72 12.19
CA TYR A 20 11.26 0.44 11.53
C TYR A 20 9.95 0.11 10.81
N PRO A 21 9.82 0.49 9.53
CA PRO A 21 8.66 0.13 8.75
C PRO A 21 8.49 -1.40 8.75
N ILE A 22 7.25 -1.84 8.90
CA ILE A 22 6.89 -3.25 8.81
C ILE A 22 6.80 -3.65 7.35
N THR A 23 7.29 -4.85 7.04
CA THR A 23 7.04 -5.51 5.76
C THR A 23 5.55 -5.46 5.43
N PRO A 24 5.17 -4.94 4.25
CA PRO A 24 3.77 -4.92 3.84
C PRO A 24 3.13 -6.31 3.85
N ARG A 25 1.87 -6.36 4.27
CA ARG A 25 1.09 -7.60 4.39
C ARG A 25 -0.09 -7.53 3.41
N PRO A 26 0.10 -7.96 2.15
CA PRO A 26 -0.97 -7.98 1.16
C PRO A 26 -2.02 -9.05 1.52
N LEU A 27 -3.21 -8.90 0.93
CA LEU A 27 -4.39 -9.72 1.21
C LEU A 27 -4.11 -11.22 1.16
N ARG A 28 -3.28 -11.70 0.23
CA ARG A 28 -2.94 -13.12 0.15
C ARG A 28 -2.28 -13.65 1.42
N LYS A 29 -1.31 -12.91 1.96
CA LYS A 29 -0.65 -13.26 3.23
C LYS A 29 -1.64 -13.17 4.38
N LEU A 30 -2.45 -12.11 4.45
CA LEU A 30 -3.46 -11.97 5.49
C LEU A 30 -4.45 -13.14 5.52
N VAL A 31 -4.93 -13.60 4.36
CA VAL A 31 -5.83 -14.76 4.25
C VAL A 31 -5.14 -16.05 4.69
N ALA A 32 -3.89 -16.26 4.27
CA ALA A 32 -3.14 -17.47 4.59
C ALA A 32 -2.71 -17.57 6.06
N GLU A 33 -2.39 -16.43 6.69
CA GLU A 33 -1.72 -16.38 7.99
C GLU A 33 -2.68 -16.14 9.17
N SER A 34 -3.82 -15.48 8.95
CA SER A 34 -4.74 -15.12 10.05
C SER A 34 -5.56 -16.31 10.53
N GLU A 35 -5.75 -16.46 11.83
CA GLU A 35 -6.64 -17.51 12.35
C GLU A 35 -8.12 -17.22 12.11
N TYR A 36 -8.52 -15.95 12.12
CA TYR A 36 -9.89 -15.52 11.92
C TYR A 36 -9.97 -14.31 10.99
N ILE A 37 -11.06 -14.23 10.22
CA ILE A 37 -11.39 -13.08 9.38
C ILE A 37 -12.85 -12.75 9.62
N ILE A 38 -13.14 -11.53 10.04
CA ILE A 38 -14.49 -11.08 10.37
C ILE A 38 -14.85 -9.77 9.68
N TRP A 39 -16.14 -9.58 9.44
CA TRP A 39 -16.74 -8.29 9.12
C TRP A 39 -17.73 -7.93 10.21
N GLY A 40 -17.58 -6.74 10.80
CA GLY A 40 -18.42 -6.35 11.93
C GLY A 40 -18.44 -4.86 12.20
N LYS A 41 -19.41 -4.45 13.03
CA LYS A 41 -19.56 -3.07 13.49
C LYS A 41 -18.79 -2.86 14.79
N VAL A 42 -17.93 -1.84 14.83
CA VAL A 42 -17.24 -1.42 16.04
C VAL A 42 -18.23 -0.70 16.94
N LEU A 43 -18.59 -1.32 18.05
CA LEU A 43 -19.54 -0.77 19.02
C LEU A 43 -18.87 0.24 19.97
N LYS A 44 -17.63 -0.04 20.34
CA LYS A 44 -16.89 0.74 21.34
C LYS A 44 -15.38 0.56 21.16
N VAL A 45 -14.63 1.61 21.39
CA VAL A 45 -13.17 1.60 21.55
C VAL A 45 -12.83 2.06 22.97
N GLY A 46 -11.86 1.42 23.62
CA GLY A 46 -11.49 1.80 24.97
C GLY A 46 -10.09 1.37 25.35
N GLN A 47 -9.61 1.92 26.46
CA GLN A 47 -8.31 1.60 27.02
C GLN A 47 -8.40 0.45 28.02
N VAL A 48 -7.39 -0.40 28.02
CA VAL A 48 -7.22 -1.43 29.04
C VAL A 48 -6.68 -0.77 30.31
N LYS A 49 -7.44 -0.81 31.41
CA LYS A 49 -6.95 -0.35 32.72
C LYS A 49 -5.81 -1.27 33.15
N GLN A 50 -4.57 -0.79 33.06
CA GLN A 50 -3.39 -1.60 33.38
C GLN A 50 -3.41 -2.02 34.86
N GLU A 51 -3.56 -3.30 35.13
CA GLU A 51 -3.09 -3.91 36.37
C GLU A 51 -1.74 -4.60 36.06
N LYS A 52 -0.68 -4.05 36.66
CA LYS A 52 0.72 -4.54 36.73
C LYS A 52 1.17 -5.50 35.60
N LYS A 53 1.98 -4.96 34.68
CA LYS A 53 2.71 -5.64 33.58
C LYS A 53 1.82 -6.17 32.44
N ALA A 54 1.03 -5.29 31.83
CA ALA A 54 0.28 -5.64 30.63
C ALA A 54 1.18 -5.59 29.37
N ASP A 55 0.94 -6.54 28.47
CA ASP A 55 1.49 -6.63 27.13
C ASP A 55 1.42 -5.27 26.42
N HIS A 56 2.58 -4.73 26.01
CA HIS A 56 2.67 -3.43 25.32
C HIS A 56 1.87 -3.41 24.02
N PHE A 57 1.52 -4.60 23.47
CA PHE A 57 0.73 -4.75 22.25
C PHE A 57 -0.80 -4.78 22.49
N ALA A 58 -1.26 -4.61 23.73
CA ALA A 58 -2.68 -4.66 24.10
C ALA A 58 -3.11 -3.50 25.02
N SER A 59 -2.68 -2.26 24.71
CA SER A 59 -3.09 -1.07 25.48
C SER A 59 -4.56 -0.69 25.29
N ASP A 60 -5.15 -1.05 24.16
CA ASP A 60 -6.48 -0.65 23.73
C ASP A 60 -7.31 -1.86 23.29
N TYR A 61 -8.62 -1.70 23.25
CA TYR A 61 -9.55 -2.70 22.73
C TYR A 61 -10.70 -2.10 21.94
N ALA A 62 -11.20 -2.87 20.98
CA ALA A 62 -12.45 -2.64 20.28
C ALA A 62 -13.45 -3.75 20.66
N LEU A 63 -14.70 -3.37 20.94
CA LEU A 63 -15.83 -4.30 20.98
C LEU A 63 -16.47 -4.33 19.60
N ILE A 64 -16.45 -5.48 18.94
CA ILE A 64 -16.93 -5.63 17.56
C ILE A 64 -18.10 -6.60 17.55
N GLN A 65 -19.25 -6.12 17.08
CA GLN A 65 -20.39 -6.96 16.73
C GLN A 65 -20.16 -7.58 15.36
N ILE A 66 -19.94 -8.89 15.34
CA ILE A 66 -19.69 -9.68 14.15
C ILE A 66 -20.97 -9.75 13.33
N THR A 67 -20.89 -9.28 12.09
CA THR A 67 -21.95 -9.46 11.08
C THR A 67 -21.71 -10.73 10.27
N GLU A 68 -20.46 -11.00 9.93
CA GLU A 68 -20.08 -12.19 9.17
C GLU A 68 -18.68 -12.69 9.58
N THR A 69 -18.50 -14.01 9.58
CA THR A 69 -17.20 -14.67 9.79
C THR A 69 -16.78 -15.34 8.49
N LEU A 70 -15.68 -14.89 7.89
CA LEU A 70 -15.13 -15.41 6.64
C LEU A 70 -14.08 -16.50 6.86
N GLN A 71 -13.46 -16.55 8.04
CA GLN A 71 -12.46 -17.56 8.41
C GLN A 71 -12.47 -17.81 9.91
N GLY A 72 -12.23 -19.06 10.30
CA GLY A 72 -12.28 -19.51 11.69
C GLY A 72 -13.71 -19.70 12.21
N HIS A 73 -13.82 -20.11 13.47
CA HIS A 73 -15.11 -20.32 14.14
C HIS A 73 -15.20 -19.50 15.43
N ILE A 74 -16.17 -18.58 15.49
CA ILE A 74 -16.40 -17.70 16.64
C ILE A 74 -17.81 -17.96 17.17
N LYS A 75 -17.91 -18.28 18.46
CA LYS A 75 -19.19 -18.63 19.12
C LYS A 75 -20.01 -17.43 19.57
N SER A 76 -19.37 -16.27 19.73
CA SER A 76 -19.99 -15.05 20.22
C SER A 76 -20.34 -14.14 19.05
N ASP A 77 -21.47 -13.43 19.12
CA ASP A 77 -21.83 -12.39 18.16
C ASP A 77 -21.03 -11.10 18.36
N THR A 78 -20.41 -10.95 19.54
CA THR A 78 -19.60 -9.80 19.92
C THR A 78 -18.28 -10.27 20.50
N ILE A 79 -17.17 -9.74 20.01
CA ILE A 79 -15.83 -10.06 20.51
C ILE A 79 -15.10 -8.80 20.96
N ARG A 80 -14.11 -9.00 21.82
CA ARG A 80 -13.12 -7.98 22.18
C ARG A 80 -11.84 -8.24 21.39
N VAL A 81 -11.42 -7.24 20.62
CA VAL A 81 -10.17 -7.26 19.85
C VAL A 81 -9.20 -6.25 20.46
N PHE A 82 -8.01 -6.70 20.82
CA PHE A 82 -6.96 -5.86 21.39
C PHE A 82 -6.03 -5.31 20.31
N PHE A 83 -5.59 -4.07 20.51
CA PHE A 83 -4.63 -3.38 19.66
C PHE A 83 -3.86 -2.33 20.48
N SER A 84 -2.97 -1.57 19.85
CA SER A 84 -2.11 -0.59 20.53
C SER A 84 -2.14 0.78 19.87
N SER A 85 -3.09 1.65 20.24
CA SER A 85 -3.21 2.96 19.60
C SER A 85 -2.04 3.90 19.91
N GLY A 86 -1.28 3.63 20.97
CA GLY A 86 -0.09 4.41 21.36
C GLY A 86 1.18 4.06 20.57
N MET A 87 1.14 3.09 19.66
CA MET A 87 2.27 2.74 18.81
C MET A 87 2.35 3.69 17.62
N THR A 88 3.47 4.38 17.43
CA THR A 88 3.65 5.29 16.28
C THR A 88 4.26 4.57 15.08
N CYS A 89 5.22 3.68 15.31
CA CYS A 89 5.92 2.94 14.27
C CYS A 89 6.34 1.56 14.78
N PRO A 90 5.87 0.46 14.16
CA PRO A 90 4.91 0.42 13.05
C PRO A 90 3.51 0.93 13.41
N ALA A 91 2.73 1.33 12.41
CA ALA A 91 1.36 1.78 12.63
C ALA A 91 0.48 0.60 13.10
N PRO A 92 -0.27 0.76 14.21
CA PRO A 92 -1.13 -0.28 14.76
C PRO A 92 -2.39 -0.46 13.90
N GLY A 93 -3.10 -1.57 14.11
CA GLY A 93 -4.49 -1.66 13.69
C GLY A 93 -5.31 -0.66 14.49
N VAL A 94 -6.13 0.15 13.83
CA VAL A 94 -6.96 1.17 14.47
C VAL A 94 -8.43 0.81 14.23
N PHE A 95 -9.29 1.13 15.19
CA PHE A 95 -10.73 0.97 15.06
C PHE A 95 -11.42 2.29 15.39
N PHE A 96 -12.54 2.57 14.74
CA PHE A 96 -13.35 3.77 14.98
C PHE A 96 -14.77 3.37 15.38
N GLU A 97 -15.27 3.96 16.45
CA GLU A 97 -16.63 3.66 16.94
C GLU A 97 -17.70 3.97 15.87
N GLY A 98 -18.67 3.08 15.74
CA GLY A 98 -19.76 3.21 14.79
C GLY A 98 -19.46 2.69 13.37
N GLU A 99 -18.19 2.57 13.00
CA GLU A 99 -17.77 2.06 11.69
C GLU A 99 -17.89 0.54 11.57
N LYS A 100 -17.89 0.05 10.33
CA LYS A 100 -17.66 -1.36 10.03
C LYS A 100 -16.21 -1.57 9.64
N ALA A 101 -15.64 -2.69 10.06
CA ALA A 101 -14.26 -3.05 9.77
C ALA A 101 -14.16 -4.51 9.32
N LEU A 102 -13.33 -4.76 8.31
CA LEU A 102 -12.87 -6.09 7.93
C LEU A 102 -11.59 -6.32 8.70
N ALA A 103 -11.62 -7.27 9.64
CA ALA A 103 -10.52 -7.50 10.56
C ALA A 103 -9.96 -8.92 10.40
N PHE A 104 -8.64 -8.97 10.31
CA PHE A 104 -7.80 -10.17 10.28
C PHE A 104 -7.22 -10.35 11.68
N LEU A 105 -7.51 -11.48 12.33
CA LEU A 105 -7.30 -11.64 13.76
C LEU A 105 -6.60 -12.95 14.08
N ASP A 106 -5.82 -12.91 15.16
CA ASP A 106 -5.24 -14.08 15.81
C ASP A 106 -5.80 -14.24 17.22
N LYS A 107 -5.65 -15.45 17.78
CA LYS A 107 -6.07 -15.75 19.13
C LYS A 107 -4.96 -16.47 19.90
N LYS A 108 -4.57 -15.90 21.03
CA LYS A 108 -3.59 -16.57 21.91
C LYS A 108 -4.17 -17.89 22.42
N LYS A 109 -3.40 -18.99 22.30
CA LYS A 109 -3.79 -20.32 22.79
C LYS A 109 -4.25 -20.25 24.25
N GLY A 110 -5.47 -20.73 24.52
CA GLY A 110 -6.08 -20.74 25.85
C GLY A 110 -6.68 -19.40 26.31
N SER A 111 -6.57 -18.33 25.51
CA SER A 111 -7.25 -17.05 25.78
C SER A 111 -8.61 -16.98 25.09
N LYS A 112 -9.50 -16.11 25.59
CA LYS A 112 -10.71 -15.67 24.88
C LYS A 112 -10.48 -14.42 24.03
N ASP A 113 -9.31 -13.81 24.18
CA ASP A 113 -8.96 -12.52 23.60
C ASP A 113 -8.44 -12.67 22.17
N TYR A 114 -8.89 -11.77 21.31
CA TYR A 114 -8.46 -11.65 19.92
C TYR A 114 -7.52 -10.47 19.76
N PHE A 115 -6.58 -10.55 18.83
CA PHE A 115 -5.61 -9.50 18.54
C PHE A 115 -5.57 -9.25 17.05
N VAL A 116 -5.27 -8.02 16.64
CA VAL A 116 -5.12 -7.68 15.23
C VAL A 116 -3.89 -8.38 14.64
N HIS A 117 -4.11 -9.22 13.63
CA HIS A 117 -3.03 -9.82 12.85
C HIS A 117 -2.35 -8.73 12.01
N ALA A 118 -1.03 -8.73 11.85
CA ALA A 118 -0.33 -7.80 10.95
C ALA A 118 -0.56 -6.29 11.18
N LEU A 119 -0.87 -5.87 12.42
CA LEU A 119 -0.98 -4.46 12.82
C LEU A 119 -1.94 -3.66 11.91
N SER A 120 -1.52 -2.51 11.36
CA SER A 120 -2.34 -1.65 10.49
C SER A 120 -2.88 -2.36 9.25
N TYR A 121 -2.17 -3.36 8.71
CA TYR A 121 -2.67 -4.12 7.56
C TYR A 121 -3.82 -5.06 7.92
N GLY A 122 -3.95 -5.45 9.18
CA GLY A 122 -4.99 -6.36 9.66
C GLY A 122 -6.38 -5.76 9.80
N VAL A 123 -6.53 -4.45 9.59
CA VAL A 123 -7.82 -3.77 9.65
C VAL A 123 -8.03 -2.99 8.37
N LYS A 124 -9.09 -3.32 7.62
CA LYS A 124 -9.49 -2.59 6.42
C LYS A 124 -10.75 -1.79 6.75
N HIS A 125 -10.62 -0.47 6.66
CA HIS A 125 -11.74 0.48 6.72
C HIS A 125 -12.27 0.68 5.30
N LEU A 126 -13.45 0.14 5.04
CA LEU A 126 -14.06 0.14 3.71
C LEU A 126 -15.24 1.11 3.73
N ALA A 127 -15.15 2.18 2.93
CA ALA A 127 -16.14 3.25 2.93
C ALA A 127 -17.49 2.79 2.34
N ALA A 128 -17.44 1.99 1.26
CA ALA A 128 -18.60 1.44 0.59
C ALA A 128 -18.82 -0.03 0.94
N HIS A 129 -20.08 -0.48 1.00
CA HIS A 129 -20.37 -1.89 1.24
C HIS A 129 -19.94 -2.76 0.06
N GLU A 130 -19.97 -2.21 -1.15
CA GLU A 130 -19.53 -2.83 -2.39
C GLU A 130 -18.04 -3.19 -2.33
N ASP A 131 -17.21 -2.35 -1.71
CA ASP A 131 -15.78 -2.64 -1.51
C ASP A 131 -15.58 -3.86 -0.62
N TYR A 132 -16.42 -4.01 0.42
CA TYR A 132 -16.43 -5.21 1.26
C TYR A 132 -16.79 -6.46 0.47
N LEU A 133 -17.78 -6.39 -0.43
CA LEU A 133 -18.15 -7.54 -1.26
C LEU A 133 -16.99 -7.94 -2.19
N ILE A 134 -16.26 -6.97 -2.76
CA ILE A 134 -15.06 -7.25 -3.56
C ILE A 134 -13.99 -7.95 -2.71
N TYR A 135 -13.71 -7.46 -1.50
CA TYR A 135 -12.77 -8.11 -0.58
C TYR A 135 -13.21 -9.52 -0.21
N LYS A 136 -14.49 -9.71 0.11
CA LYS A 136 -15.08 -11.02 0.43
C LYS A 136 -14.86 -12.02 -0.71
N ASP A 137 -15.17 -11.64 -1.94
CA ASP A 137 -14.95 -12.49 -3.12
C ASP A 137 -13.47 -12.87 -3.26
N ARG A 138 -12.56 -11.90 -3.14
CA ARG A 138 -11.11 -12.16 -3.22
C ARG A 138 -10.61 -13.07 -2.09
N ILE A 139 -11.14 -12.92 -0.87
CA ILE A 139 -10.82 -13.78 0.27
C ILE A 139 -11.29 -15.22 -0.01
N THR A 140 -12.53 -15.41 -0.43
CA THR A 140 -13.08 -16.75 -0.72
C THR A 140 -12.34 -17.42 -1.88
N GLU A 141 -12.02 -16.69 -2.95
CA GLU A 141 -11.19 -17.22 -4.03
C GLU A 141 -9.81 -17.66 -3.54
N MET A 142 -9.15 -16.86 -2.70
CA MET A 142 -7.83 -17.22 -2.16
C MET A 142 -7.91 -18.43 -1.22
N GLN A 143 -8.94 -18.52 -0.38
CA GLN A 143 -9.17 -19.71 0.44
C GLN A 143 -9.35 -20.97 -0.42
N ALA A 144 -10.12 -20.89 -1.51
CA ALA A 144 -10.28 -22.00 -2.45
C ALA A 144 -8.94 -22.37 -3.13
N ILE A 145 -8.14 -21.36 -3.51
CA ILE A 145 -6.80 -21.57 -4.04
C ILE A 145 -5.94 -22.31 -3.01
N LEU A 146 -5.90 -21.86 -1.75
CA LEU A 146 -5.12 -22.45 -0.64
C LEU A 146 -5.53 -23.91 -0.35
N LEU A 147 -6.82 -24.25 -0.42
CA LEU A 147 -7.31 -25.62 -0.23
C LEU A 147 -6.85 -26.59 -1.33
N GLN A 148 -6.67 -26.11 -2.56
CA GLN A 148 -6.17 -26.94 -3.67
C GLN A 148 -4.65 -27.20 -3.60
N GLN A 149 -3.92 -26.47 -2.74
CA GLN A 149 -2.45 -26.45 -2.73
C GLN A 149 -1.78 -27.66 -2.10
N GLU A 150 -2.54 -28.53 -1.41
CA GLU A 150 -2.02 -29.82 -0.94
C GLU A 150 -1.46 -30.68 -2.10
N GLN A 151 -1.73 -30.31 -3.37
CA GLN A 151 -1.28 -31.02 -4.58
C GLN A 151 -0.31 -30.25 -5.50
N LYS A 152 0.31 -29.13 -5.06
CA LYS A 152 1.24 -28.20 -5.78
C LYS A 152 0.54 -26.95 -6.31
N ILE A 153 1.00 -25.78 -5.86
CA ILE A 153 0.51 -24.47 -6.31
C ILE A 153 0.78 -24.31 -7.81
N CYS A 154 -0.27 -24.04 -8.59
CA CYS A 154 -0.09 -23.50 -9.93
C CYS A 154 0.09 -21.98 -9.81
N ASN A 155 1.29 -21.49 -10.12
CA ASN A 155 1.59 -20.05 -10.14
C ASN A 155 0.58 -19.28 -11.00
N GLU A 156 0.02 -19.89 -12.04
CA GLU A 156 -0.96 -19.27 -12.93
C GLU A 156 -2.26 -18.89 -12.21
N THR A 157 -2.78 -19.72 -11.30
CA THR A 157 -4.02 -19.42 -10.57
C THR A 157 -3.83 -18.25 -9.61
N VAL A 158 -2.66 -18.18 -8.94
CA VAL A 158 -2.32 -17.05 -8.07
C VAL A 158 -2.11 -15.78 -8.88
N LEU A 159 -1.43 -15.86 -10.04
CA LEU A 159 -1.25 -14.73 -10.94
C LEU A 159 -2.60 -14.18 -11.44
N GLU A 160 -3.52 -15.06 -11.86
CA GLU A 160 -4.85 -14.65 -12.28
C GLU A 160 -5.64 -13.99 -11.13
N TRP A 161 -5.54 -14.53 -9.91
CA TRP A 161 -6.15 -13.91 -8.73
C TRP A 161 -5.57 -12.51 -8.45
N LEU A 162 -4.25 -12.34 -8.55
CA LEU A 162 -3.60 -11.05 -8.37
C LEU A 162 -4.04 -10.02 -9.42
N VAL A 163 -4.21 -10.46 -10.68
CA VAL A 163 -4.75 -9.62 -11.76
C VAL A 163 -6.17 -9.16 -11.41
N LYS A 164 -7.04 -10.06 -10.94
CA LYS A 164 -8.40 -9.71 -10.49
C LYS A 164 -8.43 -8.74 -9.31
N CYS A 165 -7.46 -8.82 -8.40
CA CYS A 165 -7.28 -7.83 -7.34
C CYS A 165 -6.90 -6.46 -7.94
N ALA A 166 -5.88 -6.42 -8.79
CA ALA A 166 -5.38 -5.20 -9.42
C ALA A 166 -6.41 -4.47 -10.31
N GLU A 167 -7.34 -5.20 -10.93
CA GLU A 167 -8.43 -4.64 -11.75
C GLU A 167 -9.43 -3.80 -10.93
N LYS A 168 -9.66 -4.13 -9.65
CA LYS A 168 -10.70 -3.50 -8.83
C LYS A 168 -10.11 -2.43 -7.93
N PRO A 169 -10.65 -1.19 -7.90
CA PRO A 169 -10.11 -0.11 -7.05
C PRO A 169 -9.94 -0.50 -5.58
N ALA A 170 -10.94 -1.18 -5.00
CA ALA A 170 -10.93 -1.59 -3.59
C ALA A 170 -9.74 -2.49 -3.21
N THR A 171 -9.32 -3.39 -4.11
CA THR A 171 -8.28 -4.39 -3.85
C THR A 171 -7.04 -4.18 -4.73
N ARG A 172 -6.94 -3.03 -5.39
CA ARG A 172 -5.90 -2.77 -6.40
C ARG A 172 -4.51 -2.90 -5.83
N TRP A 173 -4.29 -2.23 -4.70
CA TRP A 173 -3.01 -2.26 -4.01
C TRP A 173 -2.57 -3.68 -3.67
N GLU A 174 -3.51 -4.54 -3.25
CA GLU A 174 -3.25 -5.94 -2.91
C GLU A 174 -2.67 -6.71 -4.12
N GLY A 175 -3.21 -6.45 -5.32
CA GLY A 175 -2.73 -7.08 -6.55
C GLY A 175 -1.44 -6.46 -7.08
N THR A 176 -1.38 -5.13 -7.18
CA THR A 176 -0.23 -4.43 -7.76
C THR A 176 1.02 -4.55 -6.91
N TYR A 177 0.89 -4.59 -5.58
CA TYR A 177 2.03 -4.75 -4.67
C TYR A 177 2.76 -6.07 -4.94
N GLU A 178 2.04 -7.18 -5.11
CA GLU A 178 2.67 -8.48 -5.35
C GLU A 178 3.07 -8.68 -6.82
N LEU A 179 2.37 -8.05 -7.77
CA LEU A 179 2.73 -8.14 -9.17
C LEU A 179 3.96 -7.32 -9.52
N SER A 180 4.07 -6.11 -8.97
CA SER A 180 5.17 -5.18 -9.24
C SER A 180 5.60 -4.47 -7.95
N PRO A 181 6.27 -5.18 -7.03
CA PRO A 181 6.65 -4.62 -5.74
C PRO A 181 7.50 -3.35 -5.90
N GLY A 182 8.45 -3.32 -6.84
CA GLY A 182 9.31 -2.15 -7.08
C GLY A 182 8.59 -0.86 -7.53
N SER A 183 7.30 -0.93 -7.83
CA SER A 183 6.44 0.22 -8.14
C SER A 183 5.94 0.95 -6.91
N ASP A 184 6.03 0.32 -5.73
CA ASP A 184 5.49 0.75 -4.47
C ASP A 184 6.62 1.30 -3.58
N PHE A 185 6.53 2.53 -3.08
CA PHE A 185 7.56 3.09 -2.21
C PHE A 185 7.74 2.28 -0.91
N MET A 186 6.72 1.53 -0.47
CA MET A 186 6.82 0.66 0.70
C MET A 186 7.65 -0.59 0.42
N SER A 187 7.84 -0.97 -0.85
CA SER A 187 8.72 -2.09 -1.20
C SER A 187 10.18 -1.80 -0.89
N TYR A 188 10.59 -0.53 -0.86
CA TYR A 188 11.94 -0.14 -0.41
C TYR A 188 12.25 -0.65 0.99
N TYR A 189 11.23 -0.80 1.83
CA TYR A 189 11.35 -1.29 3.20
C TYR A 189 11.09 -2.79 3.35
N ASP A 190 10.65 -3.46 2.28
CA ASP A 190 10.45 -4.91 2.29
C ASP A 190 11.76 -5.63 1.97
N ARG A 191 12.48 -6.03 3.01
CA ARG A 191 13.74 -6.78 2.88
C ARG A 191 13.55 -8.16 2.26
N ASP A 192 12.31 -8.67 2.29
CA ASP A 192 11.92 -9.96 1.76
C ASP A 192 10.99 -9.78 0.53
N ALA A 193 11.10 -8.64 -0.16
CA ALA A 193 10.29 -8.36 -1.33
C ALA A 193 10.39 -9.52 -2.33
N PRO A 194 9.26 -10.13 -2.73
CA PRO A 194 9.30 -11.18 -3.72
C PRO A 194 9.85 -10.64 -5.03
N ALA A 195 10.43 -11.53 -5.85
CA ALA A 195 10.76 -11.18 -7.23
C ALA A 195 9.50 -10.66 -7.95
N THR A 196 9.67 -9.64 -8.79
CA THR A 196 8.56 -9.08 -9.57
C THR A 196 7.90 -10.17 -10.42
N LEU A 197 6.59 -10.31 -10.27
CA LEU A 197 5.81 -11.27 -11.05
C LEU A 197 5.32 -10.67 -12.37
N ALA A 198 5.45 -9.34 -12.56
CA ALA A 198 5.04 -8.64 -13.77
C ALA A 198 5.74 -9.19 -15.02
N GLY A 199 7.00 -9.60 -14.91
CA GLY A 199 7.79 -10.14 -16.02
C GLY A 199 7.26 -11.46 -16.58
N ILE A 200 6.53 -12.24 -15.76
CA ILE A 200 5.95 -13.53 -16.15
C ILE A 200 4.44 -13.44 -16.45
N LEU A 201 3.84 -12.25 -16.37
CA LEU A 201 2.42 -12.08 -16.69
C LEU A 201 2.14 -12.35 -18.17
N PRO A 202 1.14 -13.18 -18.51
CA PRO A 202 0.67 -13.33 -19.88
C PRO A 202 0.27 -11.99 -20.50
N ALA A 203 0.49 -11.83 -21.81
CA ALA A 203 0.16 -10.60 -22.53
C ALA A 203 -1.32 -10.19 -22.38
N ALA A 204 -2.23 -11.17 -22.35
CA ALA A 204 -3.66 -10.93 -22.12
C ALA A 204 -3.93 -10.29 -20.74
N ASN A 205 -3.21 -10.71 -19.70
CA ASN A 205 -3.36 -10.16 -18.35
C ASN A 205 -2.75 -8.76 -18.24
N ARG A 206 -1.59 -8.51 -18.86
CA ARG A 206 -1.05 -7.14 -18.95
C ARG A 206 -2.01 -6.20 -19.69
N LYS A 207 -2.65 -6.68 -20.77
CA LYS A 207 -3.66 -5.89 -21.49
C LYS A 207 -4.87 -5.56 -20.60
N ARG A 208 -5.39 -6.52 -19.83
CA ARG A 208 -6.50 -6.28 -18.90
C ARG A 208 -6.16 -5.21 -17.87
N LEU A 209 -4.95 -5.25 -17.30
CA LEU A 209 -4.49 -4.26 -16.33
C LEU A 209 -4.27 -2.88 -16.97
N PHE A 210 -3.79 -2.85 -18.21
CA PHE A 210 -3.73 -1.61 -18.99
C PHE A 210 -5.12 -1.03 -19.27
N ASP A 211 -6.07 -1.86 -19.70
CA ASP A 211 -7.45 -1.41 -19.92
C ASP A 211 -8.06 -0.87 -18.61
N ALA A 212 -7.82 -1.53 -17.47
CA ALA A 212 -8.25 -1.08 -16.16
C ALA A 212 -7.63 0.27 -15.76
N LEU A 213 -6.33 0.46 -16.00
CA LEU A 213 -5.62 1.73 -15.76
C LEU A 213 -6.27 2.89 -16.54
N LEU A 214 -6.61 2.66 -17.80
CA LEU A 214 -7.18 3.69 -18.67
C LEU A 214 -8.60 4.11 -18.28
N GLN A 215 -9.32 3.30 -17.50
CA GLN A 215 -10.64 3.66 -16.95
C GLN A 215 -10.55 4.51 -15.67
N ILE A 216 -9.35 4.78 -15.16
CA ILE A 216 -9.19 5.52 -13.90
C ILE A 216 -9.37 7.01 -14.15
N ASP A 217 -10.33 7.63 -13.45
CA ASP A 217 -10.57 9.07 -13.52
C ASP A 217 -9.49 9.86 -12.80
N GLN A 218 -9.16 9.45 -11.58
CA GLN A 218 -8.15 10.09 -10.73
C GLN A 218 -7.15 9.06 -10.26
N LEU A 219 -5.89 9.23 -10.65
CA LEU A 219 -4.81 8.39 -10.18
C LEU A 219 -4.59 8.63 -8.68
N ASN A 220 -4.48 7.54 -7.95
CA ASN A 220 -3.96 7.48 -6.60
C ASN A 220 -2.71 6.59 -6.60
N TYR A 221 -2.11 6.47 -5.42
CA TYR A 221 -0.91 5.67 -5.22
C TYR A 221 -0.99 4.22 -5.72
N ALA A 222 -2.07 3.51 -5.41
CA ALA A 222 -2.23 2.10 -5.77
C ALA A 222 -2.28 1.89 -7.29
N ASP A 223 -2.59 2.94 -8.06
CA ASP A 223 -2.69 2.87 -9.51
C ASP A 223 -1.31 2.91 -10.20
N MET A 224 -0.27 3.37 -9.49
CA MET A 224 1.08 3.50 -10.05
C MET A 224 1.67 2.15 -10.46
N GLY A 225 1.37 1.09 -9.71
CA GLY A 225 1.78 -0.27 -10.07
C GLY A 225 1.14 -0.76 -11.36
N LEU A 226 -0.09 -0.33 -11.69
CA LEU A 226 -0.70 -0.68 -12.98
C LEU A 226 0.06 -0.04 -14.15
N ALA A 227 0.52 1.21 -14.00
CA ALA A 227 1.27 1.90 -15.04
C ALA A 227 2.59 1.18 -15.37
N ASP A 228 3.27 0.64 -14.35
CA ASP A 228 4.52 -0.08 -14.55
C ASP A 228 4.29 -1.46 -15.17
N ILE A 229 3.24 -2.16 -14.75
CA ILE A 229 2.85 -3.47 -15.32
C ILE A 229 2.38 -3.33 -16.78
N ALA A 230 1.73 -2.20 -17.11
CA ALA A 230 1.16 -1.95 -18.42
C ALA A 230 2.19 -1.51 -19.48
N ARG A 231 3.46 -1.35 -19.11
CA ARG A 231 4.53 -1.07 -20.06
C ARG A 231 4.60 -2.15 -21.13
N ASP A 232 5.02 -1.73 -22.33
CA ASP A 232 5.13 -2.57 -23.53
C ASP A 232 3.79 -3.14 -24.05
N VAL A 233 2.64 -2.78 -23.47
CA VAL A 233 1.31 -3.09 -24.03
C VAL A 233 0.96 -2.09 -25.12
N ASP A 234 0.98 -0.80 -24.79
CA ASP A 234 0.78 0.34 -25.69
C ASP A 234 1.36 1.61 -25.03
N ASP A 235 2.69 1.74 -25.12
CA ASP A 235 3.43 2.83 -24.47
C ASP A 235 3.03 4.22 -24.95
N THR A 236 2.51 4.34 -26.19
CA THR A 236 2.05 5.62 -26.73
C THR A 236 0.83 6.08 -25.96
N ARG A 237 -0.18 5.21 -25.87
CA ARG A 237 -1.43 5.51 -25.17
C ARG A 237 -1.21 5.60 -23.66
N LEU A 238 -0.29 4.81 -23.09
CA LEU A 238 0.13 4.95 -21.69
C LEU A 238 0.74 6.34 -21.42
N LEU A 239 1.67 6.79 -22.26
CA LEU A 239 2.29 8.11 -22.13
C LEU A 239 1.27 9.24 -22.23
N GLU A 240 0.35 9.17 -23.19
CA GLU A 240 -0.73 10.15 -23.35
C GLU A 240 -1.65 10.19 -22.12
N PHE A 241 -2.01 9.02 -21.59
CA PHE A 241 -2.79 8.89 -20.36
C PHE A 241 -2.07 9.56 -19.19
N LEU A 242 -0.80 9.22 -18.93
CA LEU A 242 -0.02 9.79 -17.82
C LEU A 242 0.14 11.31 -17.94
N LYS A 243 0.41 11.83 -19.15
CA LYS A 243 0.47 13.28 -19.40
C LYS A 243 -0.85 13.96 -19.09
N SER A 244 -1.97 13.37 -19.53
CA SER A 244 -3.31 13.91 -19.27
C SER A 244 -3.63 13.94 -17.76
N LYS A 245 -3.27 12.89 -17.02
CA LYS A 245 -3.46 12.82 -15.57
C LYS A 245 -2.58 13.82 -14.83
N LEU A 246 -1.33 14.03 -15.23
CA LEU A 246 -0.47 15.04 -14.62
C LEU A 246 -0.92 16.47 -14.95
N GLN A 247 -1.46 16.72 -16.16
CA GLN A 247 -2.01 18.03 -16.53
C GLN A 247 -3.26 18.42 -15.72
N SER A 248 -4.10 17.44 -15.39
CA SER A 248 -5.30 17.63 -14.57
C SER A 248 -5.03 17.50 -13.07
N PHE A 249 -3.77 17.31 -12.67
CA PHE A 249 -3.40 17.14 -11.27
C PHE A 249 -3.67 18.42 -10.48
N ASN A 250 -4.51 18.31 -9.44
CA ASN A 250 -4.81 19.44 -8.56
C ASN A 250 -3.56 19.75 -7.70
N LYS A 251 -3.10 21.00 -7.77
CA LYS A 251 -1.88 21.53 -7.11
C LYS A 251 -1.93 21.50 -5.58
N GLU A 252 -3.12 21.36 -4.99
CA GLU A 252 -3.29 21.18 -3.55
C GLU A 252 -3.09 19.71 -3.11
N ARG A 253 -2.99 18.77 -4.06
CA ARG A 253 -2.69 17.35 -3.78
C ARG A 253 -1.22 17.13 -3.41
N ARG A 254 -0.95 15.94 -2.90
CA ARG A 254 0.35 15.53 -2.38
C ARG A 254 1.36 15.43 -3.53
N LEU A 255 2.42 16.26 -3.50
CA LEU A 255 3.44 16.36 -4.55
C LEU A 255 4.11 15.02 -4.90
N TRP A 256 4.21 14.08 -3.96
CA TRP A 256 4.79 12.76 -4.22
C TRP A 256 3.98 11.93 -5.22
N GLU A 257 2.65 12.10 -5.30
CA GLU A 257 1.82 11.43 -6.31
C GLU A 257 2.15 11.98 -7.71
N ALA A 258 2.33 13.30 -7.82
CA ALA A 258 2.76 13.93 -9.07
C ALA A 258 4.17 13.47 -9.48
N ALA A 259 5.11 13.41 -8.53
CA ALA A 259 6.47 12.90 -8.76
C ALA A 259 6.45 11.45 -9.28
N ALA A 260 5.57 10.60 -8.73
CA ALA A 260 5.43 9.22 -9.20
C ALA A 260 4.95 9.16 -10.67
N ILE A 261 4.04 10.03 -11.08
CA ILE A 261 3.60 10.13 -12.49
C ILE A 261 4.74 10.69 -13.36
N MET A 262 5.43 11.73 -12.90
CA MET A 262 6.57 12.34 -13.58
C MET A 262 7.67 11.32 -13.87
N GLN A 263 8.02 10.50 -12.88
CA GLN A 263 9.01 9.43 -13.02
C GLN A 263 8.69 8.49 -14.18
N ARG A 264 7.42 8.07 -14.29
CA ARG A 264 6.96 7.16 -15.37
C ARG A 264 6.97 7.84 -16.73
N ILE A 265 6.62 9.13 -16.79
CA ILE A 265 6.77 9.93 -18.01
C ILE A 265 8.25 10.00 -18.42
N VAL A 266 9.17 10.28 -17.49
CA VAL A 266 10.62 10.30 -17.75
C VAL A 266 11.11 8.95 -18.28
N VAL A 267 10.67 7.84 -17.68
CA VAL A 267 11.03 6.49 -18.15
C VAL A 267 10.58 6.24 -19.59
N LEU A 268 9.37 6.68 -19.97
CA LEU A 268 8.81 6.51 -21.32
C LEU A 268 9.42 7.47 -22.35
N THR A 269 9.75 8.70 -21.98
CA THR A 269 10.29 9.71 -22.90
C THR A 269 11.81 9.72 -22.97
N ARG A 270 12.49 9.26 -21.91
CA ARG A 270 13.94 9.39 -21.67
C ARG A 270 14.42 10.81 -22.01
N ASP A 271 13.68 11.80 -21.53
CA ASP A 271 13.97 13.22 -21.73
C ASP A 271 14.83 13.72 -20.56
N ALA A 272 16.10 14.05 -20.86
CA ALA A 272 17.08 14.45 -19.85
C ALA A 272 16.70 15.76 -19.13
N GLU A 273 15.97 16.66 -19.80
CA GLU A 273 15.50 17.90 -19.17
C GLU A 273 14.42 17.58 -18.14
N LEU A 274 13.47 16.70 -18.49
CA LEU A 274 12.44 16.24 -17.56
C LEU A 274 13.03 15.46 -16.37
N GLU A 275 14.02 14.60 -16.62
CA GLU A 275 14.75 13.87 -15.57
C GLU A 275 15.43 14.82 -14.58
N THR A 276 16.17 15.82 -15.08
CA THR A 276 16.80 16.86 -14.24
C THR A 276 15.78 17.63 -13.41
N MET A 277 14.58 17.91 -13.96
CA MET A 277 13.51 18.58 -13.21
C MET A 277 12.93 17.69 -12.10
N LEU A 278 12.77 16.39 -12.36
CA LEU A 278 12.30 15.42 -11.37
C LEU A 278 13.31 15.27 -10.24
N GLU A 279 14.60 15.10 -10.53
CA GLU A 279 15.66 14.99 -9.53
C GLU A 279 15.67 16.23 -8.60
N LYS A 280 15.57 17.43 -9.18
CA LYS A 280 15.45 18.67 -8.39
C LYS A 280 14.21 18.65 -7.50
N LEU A 281 13.07 18.24 -8.03
CA LEU A 281 11.84 18.16 -7.25
C LEU A 281 11.98 17.20 -6.05
N GLU A 282 12.62 16.04 -6.25
CA GLU A 282 12.87 15.04 -5.20
C GLU A 282 13.82 15.56 -4.11
N THR A 283 14.84 16.36 -4.47
CA THR A 283 15.74 16.97 -3.46
C THR A 283 15.02 17.95 -2.54
N ILE A 284 14.06 18.71 -3.06
CA ILE A 284 13.31 19.72 -2.30
C ILE A 284 12.27 19.07 -1.36
N TYR A 285 11.76 17.89 -1.72
CA TYR A 285 10.65 17.23 -1.02
C TYR A 285 10.94 16.89 0.45
N PHE A 286 12.21 16.67 0.81
CA PHE A 286 12.59 16.30 2.18
C PHE A 286 12.79 17.49 3.12
N GLU A 287 12.70 18.73 2.62
CA GLU A 287 12.97 19.93 3.40
C GLU A 287 11.65 20.70 3.65
N ASP A 288 11.14 20.68 4.89
CA ASP A 288 9.85 21.27 5.27
C ASP A 288 9.94 22.81 5.46
N ALA A 289 10.08 23.54 4.35
CA ALA A 289 10.08 25.01 4.35
C ALA A 289 9.04 25.58 3.37
N GLU A 290 8.35 26.65 3.75
CA GLU A 290 7.33 27.30 2.90
C GLU A 290 7.87 27.72 1.50
N ASN A 291 9.16 28.07 1.43
CA ASN A 291 9.82 28.38 0.16
C ASN A 291 9.90 27.17 -0.77
N HIS A 292 10.08 25.96 -0.21
CA HIS A 292 10.16 24.70 -0.95
C HIS A 292 8.82 24.34 -1.58
N LYS A 293 7.71 24.63 -0.90
CA LYS A 293 6.38 24.44 -1.50
C LYS A 293 6.19 25.25 -2.79
N LYS A 294 6.61 26.52 -2.79
CA LYS A 294 6.52 27.39 -3.99
C LYS A 294 7.44 26.91 -5.10
N GLU A 295 8.66 26.50 -4.74
CA GLU A 295 9.65 25.99 -5.70
C GLU A 295 9.21 24.65 -6.32
N SER A 296 8.76 23.69 -5.50
CA SER A 296 8.19 22.43 -5.99
C SER A 296 7.02 22.66 -6.92
N GLN A 297 6.14 23.60 -6.59
CA GLN A 297 5.01 23.94 -7.46
C GLN A 297 5.45 24.58 -8.78
N TYR A 298 6.49 25.41 -8.74
CA TYR A 298 7.10 25.99 -9.94
C TYR A 298 7.71 24.88 -10.82
N LEU A 299 8.51 23.99 -10.27
CA LEU A 299 9.11 22.86 -10.98
C LEU A 299 8.07 21.95 -11.61
N LEU A 300 7.00 21.60 -10.87
CA LEU A 300 5.89 20.80 -11.40
C LEU A 300 5.24 21.49 -12.61
N ASN A 301 5.01 22.81 -12.55
CA ASN A 301 4.44 23.55 -13.68
C ASN A 301 5.39 23.55 -14.89
N GLN A 302 6.69 23.73 -14.69
CA GLN A 302 7.68 23.67 -15.77
C GLN A 302 7.73 22.28 -16.41
N PHE A 303 7.71 21.22 -15.59
CA PHE A 303 7.64 19.85 -16.08
C PHE A 303 6.39 19.63 -16.94
N ILE A 304 5.21 20.07 -16.46
CA ILE A 304 3.94 19.95 -17.20
C ILE A 304 3.97 20.68 -18.55
N LEU A 305 4.63 21.85 -18.61
CA LEU A 305 4.78 22.60 -19.87
C LEU A 305 5.69 21.84 -20.85
N LYS A 306 6.84 21.37 -20.39
CA LYS A 306 7.86 20.70 -21.21
C LYS A 306 7.41 19.33 -21.70
N MET A 307 6.79 18.52 -20.85
CA MET A 307 6.38 17.16 -21.19
C MET A 307 5.37 17.09 -22.35
N LYS A 308 4.63 18.18 -22.63
CA LYS A 308 3.66 18.23 -23.74
C LYS A 308 4.31 17.86 -25.07
N ALA A 309 5.54 18.35 -25.31
CA ALA A 309 6.27 18.12 -26.54
C ALA A 309 7.17 16.86 -26.51
N ALA A 310 7.36 16.23 -25.35
CA ALA A 310 8.28 15.10 -25.21
C ALA A 310 7.72 13.85 -25.92
N PRO A 311 8.37 13.33 -26.98
CA PRO A 311 7.89 12.14 -27.68
C PRO A 311 8.18 10.87 -26.86
N LEU A 312 7.44 9.80 -27.15
CA LEU A 312 7.81 8.47 -26.70
C LEU A 312 9.18 8.12 -27.29
N LYS A 313 10.11 7.61 -26.48
CA LYS A 313 11.34 6.98 -26.97
C LYS A 313 11.25 5.48 -26.72
N LYS A 314 11.27 4.69 -27.80
CA LYS A 314 11.21 3.23 -27.70
C LYS A 314 12.25 2.72 -26.72
N SER A 315 11.80 1.88 -25.80
CA SER A 315 12.66 1.18 -24.86
C SER A 315 13.68 0.32 -25.62
N LEU A 316 14.97 0.57 -25.40
CA LEU A 316 16.05 -0.34 -25.85
C LEU A 316 16.11 -1.64 -25.04
N LEU A 317 15.30 -1.79 -23.97
CA LEU A 317 15.35 -2.94 -23.07
C LEU A 317 14.68 -4.21 -23.62
N ALA A 318 13.97 -4.13 -24.77
CA ALA A 318 13.33 -5.29 -25.39
C ALA A 318 14.31 -6.26 -26.11
N ALA A 319 15.64 -6.04 -26.02
CA ALA A 319 16.62 -6.82 -26.79
C ALA A 319 17.69 -7.57 -25.96
N GLY A 320 17.75 -7.49 -24.63
CA GLY A 320 19.00 -7.91 -23.96
C GLY A 320 19.02 -8.39 -22.51
N GLU A 321 17.90 -8.54 -21.80
CA GLU A 321 17.95 -9.01 -20.39
C GLU A 321 16.96 -10.14 -20.12
N ASN A 322 17.12 -11.23 -20.89
CA ASN A 322 16.78 -12.59 -20.45
C ASN A 322 18.09 -13.36 -20.32
N ASN A 323 18.96 -12.95 -19.39
CA ASN A 323 20.01 -13.83 -18.88
C ASN A 323 19.54 -14.33 -17.52
N ALA A 324 19.40 -15.65 -17.46
CA ALA A 324 18.96 -16.46 -16.33
C ALA A 324 19.82 -16.30 -15.07
#